data_AF-A0A2V9ZRL3-F1
#
_entry.id   AF-A0A2V9ZRL3-F1
#
_cell.length_a   1.000
_cell.length_b   1.000
_cell.length_c   1.000
_cell.angle_alpha   90.00
_cell.angle_beta   90.00
_cell.angle_gamma   90.00
#
_symmetry.space_group_name_H-M   'P 1'
#
loop_
_entity.id
_entity.type
_entity.pdbx_description
1 polymer ?
#
loop_
_entity_poly.entity_id
_entity_poly.type
_entity_poly.pdbx_seq_one_letter_code
_entity_poly.pdbx_strand_id
1 'polypeptide(L)'
;MQSEVDHVQKDDPALTAISSANYKFSYKATPMIEGRMMHVYQVKPRKKRVGLFRGRIYLDAYTGSLLYATGSIVKSPSFFIKKIEFVQQYADFGSFTFPVHI
;
A
#
# COMPACT_ATOMS: atom_id res chain seq x y z
N MET A 1 -0.33 5.28 34.79
CA MET A 1 0.17 4.72 33.52
C MET A 1 -1.01 4.05 32.82
N GLN A 2 -1.91 4.83 32.23
CA GLN A 2 -3.11 4.27 31.59
C GLN A 2 -3.72 5.22 30.55
N SER A 3 -2.88 6.04 29.92
CA SER A 3 -3.31 7.11 29.01
C SER A 3 -2.73 6.95 27.60
N GLU A 4 -2.62 5.72 27.09
CA GLU A 4 -2.30 5.45 25.68
C GLU A 4 -3.04 4.21 25.17
N VAL A 5 -4.35 4.11 25.42
CA VAL A 5 -5.23 3.15 24.74
C VAL A 5 -6.55 3.80 24.37
N ASP A 6 -6.51 5.02 23.85
CA ASP A 6 -7.68 5.65 23.23
C ASP A 6 -7.25 6.33 21.93
N HIS A 7 -8.05 6.12 20.88
CA HIS A 7 -7.90 6.57 19.49
C HIS A 7 -7.21 5.62 18.49
N VAL A 8 -7.56 4.34 18.49
CA VAL A 8 -7.85 3.71 17.19
C VAL A 8 -9.34 3.91 16.94
N GLN A 9 -9.72 5.12 16.45
CA GLN A 9 -10.99 5.22 15.75
C GLN A 9 -10.95 4.13 14.68
N LYS A 10 -11.95 3.26 14.69
CA LYS A 10 -12.10 2.14 13.77
C LYS A 10 -12.37 2.73 12.38
N ASP A 11 -11.31 3.25 11.76
CA ASP A 11 -11.37 3.85 10.43
C ASP A 11 -11.88 2.77 9.48
N ASP A 12 -12.93 3.10 8.74
CA ASP A 12 -13.50 2.21 7.74
C ASP A 12 -12.38 1.76 6.76
N PRO A 13 -12.03 0.45 6.72
CA PRO A 13 -10.96 -0.07 5.88
C PRO A 13 -11.13 0.30 4.39
N ALA A 14 -12.38 0.54 3.95
CA ALA A 14 -12.66 0.99 2.59
C ALA A 14 -12.03 2.36 2.27
N LEU A 15 -11.78 3.21 3.27
CA LEU A 15 -11.21 4.54 3.10
C LEU A 15 -9.68 4.54 2.94
N THR A 16 -9.02 3.42 3.26
CA THR A 16 -7.56 3.25 3.14
C THR A 16 -7.15 2.16 2.16
N ALA A 17 -8.11 1.37 1.68
CA ALA A 17 -7.88 0.36 0.64
C ALA A 17 -7.20 0.91 -0.62
N ILE A 18 -6.33 0.10 -1.24
CA ILE A 18 -5.71 0.40 -2.54
C ILE A 18 -6.76 0.24 -3.63
N SER A 19 -7.53 1.31 -3.85
CA SER A 19 -8.65 1.33 -4.80
C SER A 19 -8.67 2.61 -5.62
N SER A 20 -9.39 2.61 -6.75
CA SER A 20 -9.59 3.79 -7.60
C SER A 20 -10.28 4.95 -6.87
N ALA A 21 -11.08 4.64 -5.85
CA ALA A 21 -11.73 5.62 -4.99
C ALA A 21 -10.72 6.39 -4.10
N ASN A 22 -9.65 5.72 -3.67
CA ASN A 22 -8.65 6.30 -2.77
C ASN A 22 -7.39 6.78 -3.51
N TYR A 23 -7.10 6.23 -4.69
CA TYR A 23 -5.87 6.47 -5.43
C TYR A 23 -6.09 6.85 -6.89
N LYS A 24 -5.21 7.72 -7.39
CA LYS A 24 -4.94 7.85 -8.82
C LYS A 24 -3.81 6.91 -9.18
N PHE A 25 -4.09 5.98 -10.08
CA PHE A 25 -3.12 5.06 -10.65
C PHE A 25 -2.49 5.67 -11.90
N SER A 26 -1.21 5.40 -12.14
CA SER A 26 -0.53 5.78 -13.36
C SER A 26 0.44 4.67 -13.74
N TYR A 27 0.16 3.98 -14.83
CA TYR A 27 1.03 2.93 -15.36
C TYR A 27 2.44 3.49 -15.64
N LYS A 28 3.46 2.66 -15.43
CA LYS A 28 4.87 3.04 -15.61
C LYS A 28 5.62 2.12 -16.54
N ALA A 29 5.57 0.82 -16.30
CA ALA A 29 6.35 -0.16 -17.05
C ALA A 29 5.84 -1.58 -16.79
N THR A 30 6.36 -2.52 -17.59
CA THR A 30 6.25 -3.96 -17.33
C THR A 30 7.64 -4.61 -17.33
N PRO A 31 8.45 -4.44 -16.26
CA PRO A 31 9.75 -5.09 -16.15
C PRO A 31 9.64 -6.59 -15.85
N MET A 32 10.69 -7.33 -16.20
CA MET A 32 10.98 -8.66 -15.69
C MET A 32 11.84 -8.52 -14.42
N ILE A 33 11.32 -8.90 -13.26
CA ILE A 33 12.01 -8.82 -11.96
C ILE A 33 12.01 -10.22 -11.36
N GLU A 34 13.18 -10.76 -11.01
CA GLU A 34 13.31 -12.11 -10.42
C GLU A 34 12.62 -13.21 -11.25
N GLY A 35 12.65 -13.09 -12.58
CA GLY A 35 12.01 -14.03 -13.50
C GLY A 35 10.48 -13.90 -13.60
N ARG A 36 9.88 -12.88 -12.98
CA ARG A 36 8.45 -12.59 -13.06
C ARG A 36 8.19 -11.27 -13.78
N MET A 37 7.30 -11.28 -14.77
CA MET A 37 6.85 -10.05 -15.43
C MET A 37 5.84 -9.33 -14.54
N MET A 38 6.03 -8.03 -14.31
CA MET A 38 5.21 -7.28 -13.38
C MET A 38 4.71 -5.96 -13.98
N HIS A 39 3.41 -5.68 -13.92
CA HIS A 39 2.91 -4.34 -14.20
C HIS A 39 3.20 -3.40 -13.03
N VAL A 40 3.88 -2.29 -13.29
CA VAL A 40 4.21 -1.28 -12.29
C VAL A 40 3.28 -0.09 -12.43
N TYR A 41 2.54 0.22 -11.37
CA TYR A 41 1.73 1.42 -11.27
C TYR A 41 2.27 2.34 -10.19
N GLN A 42 2.43 3.61 -10.51
CA GLN A 42 2.54 4.64 -9.50
C GLN A 42 1.16 4.88 -8.87
N VAL A 43 1.11 4.91 -7.54
CA VAL A 43 -0.08 5.22 -6.77
C VAL A 43 0.09 6.55 -6.05
N LYS A 44 -0.85 7.46 -6.29
CA LYS A 44 -0.95 8.75 -5.59
C LYS A 44 -2.29 8.82 -4.88
N PRO A 45 -2.32 9.04 -3.56
CA PRO A 45 -3.58 9.09 -2.84
C PRO A 45 -4.33 10.36 -3.23
N ARG A 46 -5.65 10.26 -3.32
CA ARG A 46 -6.55 11.37 -3.65
C ARG A 46 -6.80 12.29 -2.46
N LYS A 47 -6.61 11.78 -1.23
CA LYS A 47 -6.76 12.51 0.03
C LYS A 47 -5.53 12.27 0.90
N LYS A 48 -5.22 13.23 1.78
CA LYS A 48 -4.13 13.10 2.76
C LYS A 48 -4.70 12.58 4.09
N ARG A 49 -4.71 11.26 4.29
CA ARG A 49 -5.24 10.58 5.49
C ARG A 49 -4.22 9.62 6.08
N VAL A 50 -4.36 9.31 7.37
CA VAL A 50 -3.56 8.25 8.02
C VAL A 50 -3.88 6.92 7.33
N GLY A 51 -2.88 6.06 7.18
CA GLY A 51 -3.01 4.77 6.48
C GLY A 51 -2.88 4.83 4.95
N LEU A 52 -3.00 6.01 4.33
CA LEU A 52 -2.69 6.16 2.91
C LEU A 52 -1.19 6.38 2.67
N PHE A 53 -0.72 6.00 1.48
CA PHE A 53 0.67 6.16 1.08
C PHE A 53 0.81 6.72 -0.34
N ARG A 54 2.01 7.19 -0.69
CA ARG A 54 2.40 7.51 -2.06
C ARG A 54 3.59 6.65 -2.44
N GLY A 55 3.53 6.02 -3.61
CA GLY A 55 4.61 5.16 -4.08
C GLY A 55 4.26 4.35 -5.31
N ARG A 56 4.59 3.05 -5.30
CA ARG A 56 4.36 2.13 -6.41
C ARG A 56 3.73 0.83 -5.91
N ILE A 57 2.95 0.23 -6.78
CA ILE A 57 2.50 -1.16 -6.64
C ILE A 57 2.98 -1.96 -7.85
N TYR A 58 3.21 -3.24 -7.61
CA TYR A 58 3.72 -4.21 -8.58
C TYR A 58 2.71 -5.34 -8.64
N LEU A 59 2.10 -5.52 -9.80
CA LEU A 59 1.15 -6.57 -10.05
C LEU A 59 1.81 -7.63 -10.91
N ASP A 60 1.58 -8.90 -10.64
CA ASP A 60 1.94 -9.97 -11.57
C ASP A 60 1.22 -9.72 -12.91
N ALA A 61 1.97 -9.76 -14.02
CA ALA A 61 1.44 -9.38 -15.33
C ALA A 61 0.42 -10.38 -15.90
N TYR A 62 0.38 -11.60 -15.39
CA TYR A 62 -0.48 -12.66 -15.90
C TYR A 62 -1.74 -12.84 -15.05
N THR A 63 -1.61 -12.74 -13.73
CA THR A 63 -2.70 -12.96 -12.77
C THR A 63 -3.33 -11.67 -12.27
N GLY A 64 -2.60 -10.54 -12.35
CA GLY A 64 -3.02 -9.28 -11.75
C GLY A 64 -2.86 -9.23 -10.23
N SER A 65 -2.33 -10.28 -9.60
CA SER A 65 -2.11 -10.34 -8.15
C SER A 65 -1.13 -9.26 -7.70
N LEU A 66 -1.42 -8.62 -6.55
CA LEU A 66 -0.51 -7.67 -5.93
C LEU A 66 0.68 -8.43 -5.33
N LEU A 67 1.90 -8.03 -5.69
CA LEU A 67 3.13 -8.65 -5.22
C LEU A 67 3.88 -7.76 -4.24
N TYR A 68 3.99 -6.48 -4.58
CA TYR A 68 4.69 -5.49 -3.76
C TYR A 68 3.91 -4.19 -3.72
N ALA A 69 3.92 -3.55 -2.56
CA ALA A 69 3.62 -2.13 -2.42
C ALA A 69 4.81 -1.46 -1.75
N THR A 70 5.29 -0.36 -2.33
CA THR A 70 6.41 0.41 -1.76
C THR A 70 6.05 1.88 -1.73
N GLY A 71 6.59 2.62 -0.77
CA GLY A 71 6.40 4.06 -0.74
C GLY A 71 6.57 4.67 0.63
N SER A 72 5.90 5.81 0.80
CA SER A 72 5.90 6.57 2.05
C SER A 72 4.49 6.92 2.49
N ILE A 73 4.24 6.84 3.80
CA ILE A 73 2.95 7.22 4.39
C ILE A 73 2.75 8.73 4.21
N VAL A 74 1.55 9.14 3.78
CA VAL A 74 1.28 10.58 3.48
C VAL A 74 0.89 11.41 4.69
N LYS A 75 0.51 10.77 5.79
CA LYS A 75 0.21 11.43 7.07
C LYS A 75 0.72 10.54 8.21
N SER A 76 1.66 11.05 8.98
CA SER A 76 2.17 10.36 10.17
C SER A 76 1.05 10.20 11.21
N PRO A 77 0.93 9.03 11.86
CA PRO A 77 0.06 8.86 13.02
C PRO A 77 0.63 9.53 14.29
N SER A 78 1.90 9.94 14.29
CA SER A 78 2.59 10.58 15.43
C SER A 78 3.19 11.93 15.04
N PHE A 79 3.14 12.91 15.95
CA PHE A 79 3.72 14.24 15.72
C PHE A 79 5.25 14.23 15.65
N PHE A 80 5.91 13.22 16.24
CA PHE A 80 7.38 13.14 16.30
C PHE A 80 8.01 12.37 15.13
N ILE A 81 7.23 11.53 14.42
CA ILE A 81 7.74 10.73 13.31
C ILE A 81 7.72 11.57 12.02
N LYS A 82 8.91 11.86 11.48
CA LYS A 82 9.06 12.75 10.30
C LYS A 82 8.71 12.08 8.98
N LYS A 83 9.08 10.82 8.76
CA LYS A 83 8.83 10.09 7.52
C LYS A 83 8.84 8.58 7.78
N ILE A 84 7.87 7.88 7.23
CA ILE A 84 7.79 6.41 7.28
C ILE A 84 7.85 5.93 5.83
N GLU A 85 8.89 5.17 5.51
CA GLU A 85 9.03 4.46 4.25
C GLU A 85 8.79 2.97 4.49
N PHE A 86 8.24 2.27 3.49
CA PHE A 86 7.96 0.85 3.61
C PHE A 86 8.11 0.12 2.28
N VAL A 87 8.33 -1.19 2.40
CA VAL A 87 8.16 -2.19 1.35
C VAL A 87 7.27 -3.26 1.96
N GLN A 88 6.16 -3.57 1.32
CA GLN A 88 5.25 -4.62 1.76
C GLN A 88 5.18 -5.67 0.66
N GLN A 89 5.47 -6.92 1.01
CA GLN A 89 5.31 -8.08 0.15
C GLN A 89 3.95 -8.73 0.37
N TYR A 90 3.43 -9.33 -0.70
CA TYR A 90 2.15 -10.02 -0.75
C TYR A 90 2.32 -11.39 -1.40
N ALA A 91 1.50 -12.35 -0.98
CA ALA A 91 1.41 -13.66 -1.59
C ALA A 91 -0.04 -14.12 -1.69
N ASP A 92 -0.30 -14.97 -2.68
CA ASP A 92 -1.62 -15.55 -2.90
C ASP A 92 -1.80 -16.83 -2.07
N PHE A 93 -2.94 -16.92 -1.40
CA PHE A 93 -3.41 -18.08 -0.65
C PHE A 93 -4.82 -18.42 -1.16
N GLY A 94 -4.89 -19.33 -2.14
CA GLY A 94 -6.12 -19.62 -2.85
C GLY A 94 -6.59 -18.40 -3.66
N SER A 95 -7.82 -17.94 -3.42
CA SER A 95 -8.40 -16.80 -4.12
C SER A 95 -8.10 -15.44 -3.47
N PHE A 96 -7.25 -15.41 -2.45
CA PHE A 96 -6.97 -14.21 -1.66
C PHE A 96 -5.49 -13.85 -1.69
N THR A 97 -5.19 -12.56 -1.77
CA THR A 97 -3.82 -12.02 -1.66
C THR A 97 -3.62 -11.41 -0.28
N PHE A 98 -2.61 -11.88 0.46
CA PHE A 98 -2.33 -11.43 1.83
C PHE A 98 -0.93 -10.83 1.96
N PRO A 99 -0.74 -9.86 2.87
CA PRO A 99 0.59 -9.37 3.23
C PRO A 99 1.39 -10.48 3.93
N VAL A 100 2.65 -10.67 3.54
CA VAL A 100 3.53 -11.70 4.13
C VAL A 100 4.83 -11.15 4.73
N HIS A 101 5.28 -9.96 4.33
CA HIS A 101 6.51 -9.35 4.84
C HIS A 101 6.49 -7.83 4.75
N ILE A 102 7.01 -7.14 5.79
CA ILE A 102 7.19 -5.67 5.89
C ILE A 102 8.69 -5.37 6.00
#